data_AF-A0A235HLZ4-F1
#
_entry.id   AF-A0A235HLZ4-F1
#
_cell.length_a   1.000
_cell.length_b   1.000
_cell.length_c   1.000
_cell.angle_alpha   90.00
_cell.angle_beta   90.00
_cell.angle_gamma   90.00
#
_symmetry.space_group_name_H-M   'P 1'
#
loop_
_entity.id
_entity.type
_entity.pdbx_description
1 polymer ?
#
loop_
_entity_poly.entity_id
_entity_poly.type
_entity_poly.pdbx_seq_one_letter_code
_entity_poly.pdbx_strand_id
1 'polypeptide(L)'
;MTIGVWVLGDQLWAGQSALESCLQKHQQTPVIFIESLAHAGQLPYHLQKLVLVWSAMRHFAAELRSLGFPVTYAQSQDFKTPLIEWINSYQISELRVMTPTDRPFATLIQKLNLTIQVTFTPNNRFIWSDQEFIDWASGGLHSDRTSTHTFEGNQLRLWFASIAYILMNALREQCLAKTEFKNATVETIRTKLLKLGAVITISKRRVVIAISSACPYKEIFSMVYKYLSQLPCPG
;
A
#
# COMPACT_ATOMS: atom_id res chain seq x y z
N MET A 1 -24.05 15.25 -16.33
CA MET A 1 -22.63 15.08 -15.97
C MET A 1 -22.18 13.77 -16.57
N THR A 2 -21.28 13.83 -17.55
CA THR A 2 -20.75 12.66 -18.26
C THR A 2 -19.40 12.33 -17.66
N ILE A 3 -19.25 11.10 -17.16
CA ILE A 3 -18.01 10.61 -16.57
C ILE A 3 -17.27 9.80 -17.63
N GLY A 4 -16.00 10.13 -17.84
CA GLY A 4 -15.10 9.30 -18.64
C GLY A 4 -14.10 8.58 -17.75
N VAL A 5 -13.77 7.34 -18.08
CA VAL A 5 -12.76 6.56 -17.38
C VAL A 5 -11.51 6.41 -18.24
N TRP A 6 -10.35 6.79 -17.71
CA TRP A 6 -9.06 6.46 -18.34
C TRP A 6 -8.43 5.27 -17.61
N VAL A 7 -8.22 4.18 -18.35
CA VAL A 7 -7.61 2.95 -17.84
C VAL A 7 -6.13 2.93 -18.22
N LEU A 8 -5.27 2.72 -17.23
CA LEU A 8 -3.82 2.66 -17.42
C LEU A 8 -3.34 1.23 -17.73
N GLY A 9 -2.14 1.11 -18.30
CA GLY A 9 -1.59 -0.17 -18.76
C GLY A 9 -1.32 -1.22 -17.67
N ASP A 10 -1.28 -0.81 -16.40
CA ASP A 10 -1.14 -1.69 -15.22
C ASP A 10 -2.48 -1.94 -14.51
N GLN A 11 -3.60 -1.45 -15.03
CA GLN A 11 -4.93 -1.47 -14.40
C GLN A 11 -5.95 -2.32 -15.18
N LEU A 12 -5.47 -3.34 -15.90
CA LEU A 12 -6.23 -4.12 -16.87
C LEU A 12 -7.08 -5.22 -16.23
N TRP A 13 -8.13 -4.82 -15.50
CA TRP A 13 -9.11 -5.74 -14.92
C TRP A 13 -10.46 -5.03 -14.69
N ALA A 14 -11.56 -5.78 -14.80
CA ALA A 14 -12.91 -5.18 -14.88
C ALA A 14 -13.41 -4.54 -13.56
N GLY A 15 -12.95 -5.03 -12.40
CA GLY A 15 -13.36 -4.51 -11.09
C GLY A 15 -12.50 -3.35 -10.57
N GLN A 16 -11.62 -2.79 -11.39
CA GLN A 16 -10.81 -1.63 -10.98
C GLN A 16 -11.70 -0.45 -10.61
N SER A 17 -11.35 0.26 -9.56
CA SER A 17 -12.23 1.20 -8.87
C SER A 17 -12.83 2.30 -9.77
N ALA A 18 -12.12 2.74 -10.81
CA ALA A 18 -12.67 3.74 -11.73
C ALA A 18 -13.80 3.17 -12.61
N LEU A 19 -13.65 1.94 -13.12
CA LEU A 19 -14.73 1.24 -13.85
C LEU A 19 -15.88 0.87 -12.92
N GLU A 20 -15.58 0.35 -11.74
CA GLU A 20 -16.57 -0.04 -10.73
C GLU A 20 -17.44 1.16 -10.32
N SER A 21 -16.85 2.35 -10.19
CA SER A 21 -17.56 3.59 -9.85
C SER A 21 -18.64 4.00 -10.86
N CYS A 22 -18.67 3.39 -12.04
CA CYS A 22 -19.61 3.68 -13.13
C CYS A 22 -20.37 2.44 -13.63
N LEU A 23 -20.30 1.30 -12.92
CA LEU A 23 -20.83 0.01 -13.39
C LEU A 23 -22.33 0.05 -13.76
N GLN A 24 -23.14 0.81 -13.03
CA GLN A 24 -24.58 0.96 -13.31
C GLN A 24 -24.88 1.64 -14.66
N LYS A 25 -23.95 2.46 -15.16
CA LYS A 25 -24.07 3.24 -16.40
C LYS A 25 -22.96 2.88 -17.39
N HIS A 26 -22.43 1.66 -17.33
CA HIS A 26 -21.26 1.24 -18.13
C HIS A 26 -21.47 1.45 -19.64
N GLN A 27 -22.68 1.21 -20.15
CA GLN A 27 -23.01 1.41 -21.57
C GLN A 27 -22.94 2.87 -22.04
N GLN A 28 -23.00 3.82 -21.10
CA GLN A 28 -22.94 5.27 -21.36
C GLN A 28 -21.66 5.90 -20.82
N THR A 29 -20.77 5.11 -20.22
CA THR A 29 -19.54 5.59 -19.60
C THR A 29 -18.40 5.35 -20.58
N PRO A 30 -17.94 6.36 -21.33
CA PRO A 30 -16.82 6.19 -22.24
C PRO A 30 -15.56 5.80 -21.47
N VAL A 31 -14.78 4.90 -22.05
CA VAL A 31 -13.50 4.42 -21.53
C VAL A 31 -12.42 4.71 -22.56
N ILE A 32 -11.26 5.22 -22.14
CA ILE A 32 -10.12 5.44 -23.01
C ILE A 32 -8.88 4.66 -22.57
N PHE A 33 -8.15 4.15 -23.55
CA PHE A 33 -6.79 3.63 -23.44
C PHE A 33 -5.87 4.43 -24.35
N ILE A 34 -4.63 4.68 -23.92
CA ILE A 34 -3.67 5.49 -24.67
C ILE A 34 -2.30 4.83 -24.65
N GLU A 35 -1.80 4.46 -25.83
CA GLU A 35 -0.39 4.13 -26.05
C GLU A 35 0.37 5.43 -26.34
N SER A 36 1.11 5.95 -25.36
CA SER A 36 1.98 7.13 -25.56
C SER A 36 3.42 6.70 -25.88
N LEU A 37 3.87 7.03 -27.09
CA LEU A 37 5.25 6.80 -27.52
C LEU A 37 6.25 7.64 -26.71
N ALA A 38 5.94 8.91 -26.40
CA ALA A 38 6.80 9.75 -25.56
C ALA A 38 7.01 9.14 -24.18
N HIS A 39 5.96 8.63 -23.54
CA HIS A 39 6.07 8.00 -22.22
C HIS A 39 6.85 6.67 -22.28
N ALA A 40 6.59 5.85 -23.30
CA ALA A 40 7.34 4.61 -23.50
C ALA A 40 8.84 4.86 -23.75
N GLY A 41 9.20 6.01 -24.32
CA GLY A 41 10.59 6.42 -24.55
C GLY A 41 11.29 7.10 -23.36
N GLN A 42 10.60 7.36 -22.24
CA GLN A 42 11.21 8.05 -21.07
C GLN A 42 12.25 7.20 -20.35
N LEU A 43 12.09 5.88 -20.40
CA LEU A 43 13.01 4.93 -19.78
C LEU A 43 13.41 3.86 -20.82
N PRO A 44 14.61 3.27 -20.69
CA PRO A 44 15.07 2.21 -21.57
C PRO A 44 14.36 0.88 -21.25
N TYR A 45 13.04 0.83 -21.46
CA TYR A 45 12.26 -0.37 -21.25
C TYR A 45 12.66 -1.46 -22.24
N HIS A 46 12.70 -2.70 -21.76
CA HIS A 46 12.86 -3.85 -22.62
C HIS A 46 11.68 -3.95 -23.60
N LEU A 47 11.95 -4.25 -24.88
CA LEU A 47 10.91 -4.30 -25.92
C LEU A 47 9.79 -5.29 -25.57
N GLN A 48 10.12 -6.43 -24.96
CA GLN A 48 9.09 -7.40 -24.52
C GLN A 48 8.15 -6.82 -23.46
N LYS A 49 8.61 -5.91 -22.59
CA LYS A 49 7.74 -5.24 -21.61
C LYS A 49 6.72 -4.34 -22.33
N LEU A 50 7.18 -3.56 -23.32
CA LEU A 50 6.30 -2.68 -24.10
C LEU A 50 5.26 -3.50 -24.89
N VAL A 51 5.72 -4.55 -25.57
CA VAL A 51 4.84 -5.48 -26.31
C VAL A 51 3.81 -6.12 -25.38
N LEU A 52 4.24 -6.62 -24.21
CA LEU A 52 3.35 -7.23 -23.22
C LEU A 52 2.26 -6.25 -22.78
N VAL A 53 2.64 -5.04 -22.35
CA VAL A 53 1.70 -4.04 -21.83
C VAL A 53 0.73 -3.59 -22.91
N TRP A 54 1.20 -3.23 -24.10
CA TRP A 54 0.31 -2.78 -25.18
C TRP A 54 -0.57 -3.89 -25.72
N SER A 55 -0.06 -5.12 -25.85
CA SER A 55 -0.90 -6.28 -26.20
C SER A 55 -1.99 -6.50 -25.16
N ALA A 56 -1.64 -6.50 -23.87
CA ALA A 56 -2.62 -6.64 -22.80
C ALA A 56 -3.67 -5.51 -22.83
N MET A 57 -3.26 -4.26 -23.04
CA MET A 57 -4.17 -3.11 -23.17
C MET A 57 -5.16 -3.29 -24.32
N ARG A 58 -4.69 -3.71 -25.50
CA ARG A 58 -5.55 -3.93 -26.69
C ARG A 58 -6.57 -5.05 -26.45
N HIS A 59 -6.13 -6.16 -25.85
CA HIS A 59 -7.01 -7.29 -25.53
C HIS A 59 -8.05 -6.89 -24.48
N PHE A 60 -7.63 -6.20 -23.41
CA PHE A 60 -8.56 -5.74 -22.39
C PHE A 60 -9.54 -4.68 -22.90
N ALA A 61 -9.11 -3.80 -23.80
CA ALA A 61 -10.02 -2.89 -24.49
C ALA A 61 -11.08 -3.63 -25.33
N ALA A 62 -10.71 -4.73 -26.00
CA ALA A 62 -11.66 -5.57 -26.71
C ALA A 62 -12.62 -6.31 -25.76
N GLU A 63 -12.12 -6.79 -24.62
CA GLU A 63 -12.93 -7.38 -23.55
C GLU A 63 -13.98 -6.38 -23.04
N LEU A 64 -13.60 -5.15 -22.70
CA LEU A 64 -14.54 -4.11 -22.26
C LEU A 64 -15.58 -3.76 -23.33
N ARG A 65 -15.21 -3.76 -24.63
CA ARG A 65 -16.19 -3.60 -25.71
C ARG A 65 -17.21 -4.73 -25.73
N SER A 66 -16.78 -5.97 -25.52
CA SER A 66 -17.68 -7.13 -25.44
C SER A 66 -18.63 -7.05 -24.23
N LEU A 67 -18.20 -6.39 -23.16
CA LEU A 67 -19.02 -6.06 -21.99
C LEU A 67 -19.91 -4.83 -22.17
N GLY A 68 -19.89 -4.19 -23.34
CA GLY A 68 -20.78 -3.08 -23.70
C GLY A 68 -20.27 -1.68 -23.36
N PHE A 69 -19.01 -1.52 -22.93
CA PHE A 69 -18.43 -0.19 -22.71
C PHE A 69 -18.15 0.52 -24.05
N PRO A 70 -18.41 1.84 -24.16
CA PRO A 70 -17.90 2.66 -25.25
C PRO A 70 -16.37 2.87 -25.10
N VAL A 71 -15.56 2.04 -25.77
CA VAL A 71 -14.10 2.07 -25.62
C VAL A 71 -13.38 2.77 -26.78
N THR A 72 -12.70 3.87 -26.48
CA THR A 72 -11.74 4.55 -27.34
C THR A 72 -10.32 4.00 -27.09
N TYR A 73 -9.60 3.66 -28.15
CA TYR A 73 -8.21 3.22 -28.06
C TYR A 73 -7.35 4.13 -28.93
N ALA A 74 -6.42 4.87 -28.31
CA ALA A 74 -5.58 5.84 -28.99
C ALA A 74 -4.12 5.39 -29.01
N GLN A 75 -3.48 5.55 -30.16
CA GLN A 75 -2.03 5.48 -30.30
C GLN A 75 -1.55 6.88 -30.64
N SER A 76 -0.72 7.47 -29.78
CA SER A 76 -0.33 8.88 -29.90
C SER A 76 1.08 9.12 -29.40
N GLN A 77 1.63 10.29 -29.72
CA GLN A 77 2.90 10.70 -29.15
C GLN A 77 2.77 11.01 -27.65
N ASP A 78 1.68 11.65 -27.23
CA ASP A 78 1.46 12.08 -25.85
C ASP A 78 0.09 11.62 -25.30
N PHE A 79 -0.15 11.84 -24.01
CA PHE A 79 -1.44 11.53 -23.38
C PHE A 79 -2.48 12.66 -23.51
N LYS A 80 -2.04 13.91 -23.63
CA LYS A 80 -2.89 15.10 -23.52
C LYS A 80 -3.79 15.25 -24.75
N THR A 81 -3.23 15.14 -25.94
CA THR A 81 -3.89 15.31 -27.23
C THR A 81 -5.10 14.36 -27.36
N PRO A 82 -4.94 13.03 -27.24
CA PRO A 82 -6.08 12.11 -27.35
C PRO A 82 -7.10 12.29 -26.20
N LEU A 83 -6.66 12.69 -25.00
CA LEU A 83 -7.60 12.98 -23.91
C LEU A 83 -8.48 14.18 -24.24
N ILE A 84 -7.93 15.28 -24.76
CA ILE A 84 -8.71 16.48 -25.11
C ILE A 84 -9.71 16.17 -26.20
N GLU A 85 -9.28 15.49 -27.27
CA GLU A 85 -10.17 15.09 -28.37
C GLU A 85 -11.32 14.21 -27.87
N TRP A 86 -11.01 13.23 -27.04
CA TRP A 86 -11.98 12.32 -26.45
C TRP A 86 -12.95 13.02 -25.48
N ILE A 87 -12.44 13.91 -24.63
CA ILE A 87 -13.25 14.75 -23.73
C ILE A 87 -14.26 15.58 -24.52
N ASN A 88 -13.81 16.21 -25.60
CA ASN A 88 -14.68 17.01 -26.47
C ASN A 88 -15.69 16.14 -27.23
N SER A 89 -15.28 14.98 -27.75
CA SER A 89 -16.18 14.09 -28.50
C SER A 89 -17.31 13.54 -27.64
N TYR A 90 -17.04 13.18 -26.39
CA TYR A 90 -18.03 12.59 -25.48
C TYR A 90 -18.65 13.61 -24.51
N GLN A 91 -18.26 14.89 -24.60
CA GLN A 91 -18.71 15.95 -23.69
C GLN A 91 -18.50 15.56 -22.22
N ILE A 92 -17.32 15.02 -21.91
CA ILE A 92 -16.96 14.55 -20.57
C ILE A 92 -16.81 15.75 -19.64
N SER A 93 -17.42 15.66 -18.47
CA SER A 93 -17.34 16.68 -17.40
C SER A 93 -16.44 16.27 -16.23
N GLU A 94 -16.21 14.97 -16.05
CA GLU A 94 -15.32 14.41 -15.02
C GLU A 94 -14.50 13.25 -15.62
N LEU A 95 -13.18 13.30 -15.45
CA LEU A 95 -12.29 12.20 -15.77
C LEU A 95 -11.97 11.41 -14.49
N ARG A 96 -12.27 10.12 -14.50
CA ARG A 96 -11.87 9.21 -13.42
C ARG A 96 -10.71 8.33 -13.85
N VAL A 97 -9.74 8.22 -12.96
CA VAL A 97 -8.58 7.34 -13.10
C VAL A 97 -8.39 6.61 -11.77
N MET A 98 -8.10 5.32 -11.77
CA MET A 98 -7.66 4.67 -10.53
C MET A 98 -6.27 5.20 -10.19
N THR A 99 -6.03 5.53 -8.92
CA THR A 99 -4.76 6.10 -8.44
C THR A 99 -3.59 5.26 -8.96
N PRO A 100 -2.70 5.84 -9.78
CA PRO A 100 -1.51 5.14 -10.26
C PRO A 100 -0.64 4.71 -9.09
N THR A 101 -0.02 3.53 -9.20
CA THR A 101 0.95 3.06 -8.19
C THR A 101 2.22 3.94 -8.19
N ASP A 102 2.54 4.54 -9.33
CA ASP A 102 3.71 5.40 -9.51
C ASP A 102 3.38 6.89 -9.23
N ARG A 103 4.03 7.47 -8.22
CA ARG A 103 3.83 8.88 -7.83
C ARG A 103 4.20 9.87 -8.95
N PRO A 104 5.34 9.71 -9.65
CA PRO A 104 5.64 10.43 -10.89
C PRO A 104 4.50 10.41 -11.90
N PHE A 105 3.87 9.26 -12.15
CA PHE A 105 2.76 9.16 -13.10
C PHE A 105 1.50 9.89 -12.60
N ALA A 106 1.14 9.77 -11.32
CA ALA A 106 0.05 10.54 -10.74
C ALA A 106 0.28 12.06 -10.87
N THR A 107 1.51 12.50 -10.65
CA THR A 107 1.93 13.91 -10.83
C THR A 107 1.84 14.33 -12.30
N LEU A 108 2.20 13.43 -13.23
CA LEU A 108 2.08 13.68 -14.67
C LEU A 108 0.63 13.93 -15.05
N ILE A 109 -0.31 13.09 -14.58
CA ILE A 109 -1.74 13.25 -14.86
C ILE A 109 -2.24 14.61 -14.36
N GLN A 110 -1.89 15.00 -13.14
CA GLN A 110 -2.25 16.30 -12.57
C GLN A 110 -1.71 17.47 -13.42
N LYS A 111 -0.49 17.34 -13.96
CA LYS A 111 0.16 18.35 -14.80
C LYS A 111 -0.37 18.43 -16.23
N LEU A 112 -1.26 17.53 -16.66
CA LEU A 112 -1.88 17.62 -17.98
C LEU A 112 -2.71 18.90 -18.13
N ASN A 113 -3.17 19.50 -17.01
CA ASN A 113 -3.99 20.71 -16.96
C ASN A 113 -5.20 20.60 -17.90
N LEU A 114 -5.99 19.55 -17.71
CA LEU A 114 -7.24 19.35 -18.43
C LEU A 114 -8.28 20.38 -17.95
N THR A 115 -9.19 20.79 -18.82
CA THR A 115 -10.25 21.76 -18.51
C THR A 115 -11.33 21.21 -17.57
N ILE A 116 -11.32 19.90 -17.33
CA ILE A 116 -12.32 19.16 -16.56
C ILE A 116 -11.76 18.68 -15.23
N GLN A 117 -12.64 18.32 -14.30
CA GLN A 117 -12.24 17.71 -13.04
C GLN A 117 -11.59 16.34 -13.30
N VAL A 118 -10.41 16.13 -12.72
CA VAL A 118 -9.74 14.82 -12.70
C VAL A 118 -9.84 14.26 -11.28
N THR A 119 -10.55 13.14 -11.15
CA THR A 119 -10.78 12.44 -9.89
C THR A 119 -9.95 11.15 -9.85
N PHE A 120 -9.12 11.01 -8.83
CA PHE A 120 -8.41 9.77 -8.54
C PHE A 120 -9.27 8.88 -7.63
N THR A 121 -9.62 7.69 -8.13
CA THR A 121 -10.34 6.67 -7.35
C THR A 121 -9.33 5.77 -6.63
N PRO A 122 -9.62 5.27 -5.41
CA PRO A 122 -8.67 4.48 -4.63
C PRO A 122 -8.15 3.27 -5.40
N ASN A 123 -6.86 2.96 -5.31
CA ASN A 123 -6.33 1.75 -5.92
C ASN A 123 -6.78 0.52 -5.11
N ASN A 124 -7.78 -0.21 -5.62
CA ASN A 124 -8.38 -1.37 -4.97
C ASN A 124 -7.71 -2.70 -5.33
N ARG A 125 -6.47 -2.65 -5.84
CA ARG A 125 -5.66 -3.85 -6.11
C ARG A 125 -4.86 -4.32 -4.90
N PHE A 126 -4.65 -3.44 -3.93
CA PHE A 126 -3.93 -3.74 -2.70
C PHE A 126 -4.90 -4.14 -1.59
N ILE A 127 -4.44 -5.03 -0.70
CA ILE A 127 -5.22 -5.48 0.46
C ILE A 127 -5.46 -4.33 1.43
N TRP A 128 -4.53 -3.38 1.51
CA TRP A 128 -4.59 -2.20 2.37
C TRP A 128 -4.61 -0.93 1.53
N SER A 129 -5.35 0.06 2.01
CA SER A 129 -5.19 1.46 1.61
C SER A 129 -3.89 2.05 2.16
N ASP A 130 -3.46 3.16 1.56
CA ASP A 130 -2.30 3.92 2.04
C ASP A 130 -2.47 4.33 3.51
N GLN A 131 -3.69 4.74 3.90
CA GLN A 131 -3.97 5.18 5.27
C GLN A 131 -3.92 4.00 6.26
N GLU A 132 -4.52 2.86 5.91
CA GLU A 132 -4.46 1.66 6.77
C GLU A 132 -3.01 1.19 6.97
N PHE A 133 -2.18 1.26 5.93
CA PHE A 133 -0.76 0.95 6.05
C PHE A 133 -0.04 1.93 6.97
N ILE A 134 -0.30 3.24 6.84
CA ILE A 134 0.30 4.28 7.69
C ILE A 134 -0.12 4.10 9.15
N ASP A 135 -1.40 3.83 9.41
CA ASP A 135 -1.93 3.63 10.76
C ASP A 135 -1.30 2.38 11.41
N TRP A 136 -1.19 1.29 10.65
CA TRP A 136 -0.49 0.08 11.09
C TRP A 136 1.00 0.36 11.40
N ALA A 137 1.69 1.06 10.50
CA ALA A 137 3.13 1.36 10.63
C ALA A 137 3.43 2.29 11.81
N SER A 138 2.52 3.24 12.10
CA SER A 138 2.68 4.23 13.16
C SER A 138 2.35 3.68 14.56
N GLY A 139 1.36 2.78 14.69
CA GLY A 139 0.84 2.35 16.00
C GLY A 139 1.79 1.47 16.83
N GLY A 140 2.50 0.53 16.21
CA GLY A 140 3.24 -0.50 16.97
C GLY A 140 4.62 -0.08 17.42
N LEU A 141 5.47 0.26 16.46
CA LEU A 141 6.91 0.50 16.64
C LEU A 141 7.37 1.84 16.06
N HIS A 142 6.42 2.65 15.58
CA HIS A 142 6.65 3.94 14.96
C HIS A 142 7.67 3.84 13.81
N SER A 143 7.49 2.86 12.92
CA SER A 143 8.37 2.68 11.76
C SER A 143 8.30 3.84 10.78
N ASP A 144 7.25 4.66 10.87
CA ASP A 144 7.04 5.91 10.16
C ASP A 144 7.97 7.05 10.64
N ARG A 145 8.62 6.92 11.81
CA ARG A 145 9.52 7.97 12.35
C ARG A 145 10.91 7.93 11.72
N THR A 146 11.03 8.51 10.55
CA THR A 146 12.29 8.76 9.83
C THR A 146 12.90 10.11 10.24
N SER A 147 13.43 10.18 11.47
CA SER A 147 13.92 11.43 12.08
C SER A 147 15.42 11.72 11.86
N THR A 148 16.15 10.88 11.13
CA THR A 148 17.57 11.17 10.83
C THR A 148 17.69 12.04 9.60
N HIS A 149 18.73 12.89 9.54
CA HIS A 149 19.02 13.72 8.37
C HIS A 149 19.53 12.92 7.16
N THR A 150 19.93 11.66 7.35
CA THR A 150 20.43 10.78 6.28
C THR A 150 19.40 9.70 5.92
N PHE A 151 19.37 9.31 4.65
CA PHE A 151 18.47 8.28 4.13
C PHE A 151 18.81 6.90 4.70
N GLU A 152 20.10 6.58 4.76
CA GLU A 152 20.63 5.31 5.29
C GLU A 152 20.30 5.14 6.78
N GLY A 153 20.37 6.23 7.56
CA GLY A 153 19.97 6.23 8.96
C GLY A 153 18.48 5.89 9.14
N ASN A 154 17.63 6.43 8.26
CA ASN A 154 16.20 6.16 8.27
C ASN A 154 15.90 4.72 7.80
N GLN A 155 16.64 4.21 6.82
CA GLN A 155 16.55 2.82 6.38
C GLN A 155 16.89 1.85 7.52
N LEU A 156 17.97 2.09 8.26
CA LEU A 156 18.34 1.26 9.41
C LEU A 156 17.27 1.29 10.50
N ARG A 157 16.67 2.46 10.77
CA ARG A 157 15.56 2.59 11.73
C ARG A 157 14.35 1.77 11.32
N LEU A 158 14.00 1.79 10.04
CA LEU A 158 12.94 0.96 9.49
C LEU A 158 13.25 -0.53 9.70
N TRP A 159 14.49 -0.96 9.42
CA TRP A 159 14.90 -2.35 9.66
C TRP A 159 14.81 -2.76 11.13
N PHE A 160 15.22 -1.91 12.07
CA PHE A 160 15.05 -2.19 13.50
C PHE A 160 13.58 -2.32 13.90
N ALA A 161 12.70 -1.48 13.34
CA ALA A 161 11.26 -1.62 13.56
C ALA A 161 10.73 -2.94 12.99
N SER A 162 11.16 -3.36 11.79
CA SER A 162 10.79 -4.66 11.21
C SER A 162 11.28 -5.84 12.05
N ILE A 163 12.52 -5.81 12.52
CA ILE A 163 13.09 -6.87 13.39
C ILE A 163 12.32 -6.92 14.71
N ALA A 164 12.10 -5.77 15.35
CA ALA A 164 11.32 -5.70 16.59
C ALA A 164 9.89 -6.21 16.39
N TYR A 165 9.26 -5.95 15.24
CA TYR A 165 7.93 -6.47 14.92
C TYR A 165 7.93 -8.00 14.88
N ILE A 166 8.91 -8.60 14.19
CA ILE A 166 9.07 -10.05 14.10
C ILE A 166 9.28 -10.67 15.49
N LEU A 167 10.16 -10.07 16.31
CA LEU A 167 10.42 -10.54 17.68
C LEU A 167 9.17 -10.47 18.56
N MET A 168 8.42 -9.38 18.46
CA MET A 168 7.17 -9.20 19.21
C MET A 168 6.09 -10.18 18.75
N ASN A 169 6.01 -10.47 17.45
CA ASN A 169 5.09 -11.46 16.93
C ASN A 169 5.49 -12.88 17.38
N ALA A 170 6.78 -13.22 17.35
CA ALA A 170 7.29 -14.49 17.86
C ALA A 170 7.01 -14.65 19.36
N LEU A 171 7.22 -13.60 20.16
CA LEU A 171 6.85 -13.58 21.58
C LEU A 171 5.34 -13.84 21.76
N ARG A 172 4.50 -13.20 20.94
CA ARG A 172 3.04 -13.37 20.98
C ARG A 172 2.63 -14.81 20.70
N GLU A 173 3.14 -15.38 19.63
CA GLU A 173 2.80 -16.72 19.16
C GLU A 173 3.34 -17.82 20.09
N GLN A 174 4.58 -17.69 20.57
CA GLN A 174 5.24 -18.75 21.33
C GLN A 174 4.99 -18.66 22.84
N CYS A 175 4.91 -17.44 23.39
CA CYS A 175 4.87 -17.23 24.84
C CYS A 175 3.52 -16.68 25.35
N LEU A 176 2.76 -15.98 24.51
CA LEU A 176 1.51 -15.34 24.93
C LEU A 176 0.24 -16.04 24.42
N ALA A 177 0.37 -17.10 23.60
CA ALA A 177 -0.76 -17.77 22.98
C ALA A 177 -1.79 -18.35 23.98
N LYS A 178 -1.37 -18.61 25.23
CA LYS A 178 -2.23 -19.12 26.32
C LYS A 178 -2.62 -18.03 27.33
N THR A 179 -2.51 -16.76 26.95
CA THR A 179 -2.82 -15.61 27.82
C THR A 179 -3.88 -14.72 27.17
N GLU A 180 -4.36 -13.73 27.91
CA GLU A 180 -5.22 -12.66 27.38
C GLU A 180 -4.58 -11.90 26.20
N PHE A 181 -3.25 -11.96 26.06
CA PHE A 181 -2.51 -11.28 24.98
C PHE A 181 -2.32 -12.10 23.70
N LYS A 182 -2.97 -13.26 23.55
CA LYS A 182 -2.89 -14.08 22.33
C LYS A 182 -3.12 -13.27 21.04
N ASN A 183 -4.14 -12.41 21.05
CA ASN A 183 -4.53 -11.57 19.92
C ASN A 183 -4.12 -10.11 20.09
N ALA A 184 -3.28 -9.79 21.08
CA ALA A 184 -2.87 -8.42 21.36
C ALA A 184 -2.06 -7.83 20.20
N THR A 185 -2.19 -6.51 20.01
CA THR A 185 -1.35 -5.77 19.06
C THR A 185 0.07 -5.62 19.62
N VAL A 186 1.04 -5.35 18.74
CA VAL A 186 2.42 -5.07 19.16
C VAL A 186 2.48 -3.89 20.14
N GLU A 187 1.63 -2.87 19.97
CA GLU A 187 1.55 -1.75 20.89
C GLU A 187 1.07 -2.16 22.28
N THR A 188 0.03 -3.01 22.37
CA THR A 188 -0.44 -3.54 23.65
C THR A 188 0.67 -4.35 24.33
N ILE A 189 1.34 -5.25 23.61
CA ILE A 189 2.46 -6.02 24.17
C ILE A 189 3.58 -5.07 24.63
N ARG A 190 3.94 -4.07 23.82
CA ARG A 190 4.97 -3.07 24.15
C ARG A 190 4.62 -2.31 25.42
N THR A 191 3.40 -1.80 25.53
CA THR A 191 2.95 -0.97 26.65
C THR A 191 2.75 -1.77 27.93
N LYS A 192 2.24 -3.00 27.83
CA LYS A 192 1.89 -3.83 29.00
C LYS A 192 3.03 -4.71 29.50
N LEU A 193 3.97 -5.11 28.64
CA LEU A 193 5.07 -6.04 29.01
C LEU A 193 6.47 -5.43 28.92
N LEU A 194 6.72 -4.47 28.02
CA LEU A 194 8.07 -3.91 27.81
C LEU A 194 8.23 -2.49 28.37
N LYS A 195 7.17 -1.70 28.42
CA LYS A 195 7.15 -0.33 28.95
C LYS A 195 6.67 -0.31 30.41
N LEU A 196 7.25 -1.20 31.23
CA LEU A 196 6.96 -1.30 32.66
C LEU A 196 8.02 -0.55 33.47
N GLY A 197 7.60 0.05 34.59
CA GLY A 197 8.53 0.56 35.58
C GLY A 197 9.22 -0.61 36.29
N ALA A 198 10.54 -0.70 36.16
CA ALA A 198 11.34 -1.75 36.80
C ALA A 198 12.70 -1.18 37.26
N VAL A 199 13.23 -1.73 38.35
CA VAL A 199 14.61 -1.49 38.77
C VAL A 199 15.49 -2.51 38.06
N ILE A 200 16.41 -2.02 37.22
CA ILE A 200 17.35 -2.87 36.48
C ILE A 200 18.69 -2.86 37.21
N THR A 201 19.18 -4.04 37.60
CA THR A 201 20.52 -4.22 38.16
C THR A 201 21.35 -5.06 37.20
N ILE A 202 22.37 -4.44 36.61
CA ILE A 202 23.29 -5.10 35.67
C ILE A 202 24.55 -5.52 36.41
N SER A 203 24.95 -6.77 36.25
CA SER A 203 26.21 -7.33 36.77
C SER A 203 27.01 -7.98 35.64
N LYS A 204 28.23 -8.44 35.94
CA LYS A 204 29.08 -9.15 34.95
C LYS A 204 28.44 -10.42 34.37
N ARG A 205 27.50 -11.06 35.09
CA ARG A 205 26.94 -12.38 34.73
C ARG A 205 25.44 -12.40 34.50
N ARG A 206 24.72 -11.36 34.93
CA ARG A 206 23.25 -11.33 34.90
C ARG A 206 22.71 -9.92 34.86
N VAL A 207 21.56 -9.78 34.22
CA VAL A 207 20.67 -8.63 34.31
C VAL A 207 19.48 -9.05 35.17
N VAL A 208 19.26 -8.34 36.28
CA VAL A 208 18.11 -8.56 37.16
C VAL A 208 17.09 -7.46 36.91
N ILE A 209 15.85 -7.85 36.65
CA ILE A 209 14.72 -6.94 36.42
C ILE A 209 13.76 -7.11 37.60
N ALA A 210 13.72 -6.13 38.50
CA ALA A 210 12.80 -6.12 39.63
C ALA A 210 11.59 -5.23 39.29
N ILE A 211 10.40 -5.85 39.19
CA ILE A 211 9.12 -5.17 38.99
C ILE A 211 8.38 -4.98 40.31
N SER A 212 7.51 -3.98 40.39
CA SER A 212 6.65 -3.75 41.57
C SER A 212 5.78 -4.98 41.87
N SER A 213 5.63 -5.32 43.15
CA SER A 213 4.73 -6.40 43.60
C SER A 213 3.25 -6.15 43.28
N ALA A 214 2.88 -4.87 43.10
CA ALA A 214 1.56 -4.43 42.69
C ALA A 214 1.40 -4.38 41.14
N CYS A 215 2.39 -4.84 40.36
CA CYS A 215 2.28 -4.87 38.90
C CYS A 215 1.14 -5.82 38.48
N PRO A 216 0.14 -5.35 37.71
CA PRO A 216 -1.00 -6.17 37.32
C PRO A 216 -0.63 -7.35 36.42
N TYR A 217 0.49 -7.24 35.67
CA TYR A 217 0.91 -8.25 34.70
C TYR A 217 2.02 -9.18 35.21
N LYS A 218 2.27 -9.22 36.53
CA LYS A 218 3.37 -10.02 37.12
C LYS A 218 3.30 -11.52 36.81
N GLU A 219 2.08 -12.08 36.78
CA GLU A 219 1.86 -13.51 36.50
C GLU A 219 2.16 -13.82 35.04
N ILE A 220 1.73 -12.94 34.13
CA ILE A 220 2.02 -13.04 32.71
C ILE A 220 3.52 -12.91 32.46
N PHE A 221 4.20 -11.97 33.12
CA PHE A 221 5.65 -11.80 33.00
C PHE A 221 6.41 -13.06 33.44
N SER A 222 6.00 -13.66 34.57
CA SER A 222 6.58 -14.90 35.08
C SER A 222 6.35 -16.08 34.13
N MET A 223 5.16 -16.16 33.55
CA MET A 223 4.81 -17.17 32.53
C MET A 223 5.64 -17.01 31.26
N VAL A 224 5.78 -15.78 30.75
CA VAL A 224 6.61 -15.46 29.58
C VAL A 224 8.05 -15.86 29.83
N TYR A 225 8.62 -15.50 30.99
CA TYR A 225 9.98 -15.89 31.35
C TYR A 225 10.16 -17.41 31.36
N LYS A 226 9.20 -18.14 31.93
CA LYS A 226 9.19 -19.61 31.93
C LYS A 226 9.20 -20.16 30.51
N TYR A 227 8.31 -19.68 29.63
CA TYR A 227 8.28 -20.17 28.24
C TYR A 227 9.55 -19.83 27.46
N LEU A 228 10.07 -18.60 27.59
CA LEU A 228 11.32 -18.20 26.95
C LEU A 228 12.50 -19.09 27.40
N SER A 229 12.58 -19.44 28.68
CA SER A 229 13.63 -20.34 29.20
C SER A 229 13.54 -21.78 28.71
N GLN A 230 12.39 -22.17 28.15
CA GLN A 230 12.13 -23.50 27.59
C GLN A 230 12.27 -23.54 26.07
N LEU A 231 12.42 -22.39 25.41
CA LEU A 231 12.66 -22.37 23.98
C LEU A 231 14.01 -23.05 23.69
N PRO A 232 14.10 -23.87 22.65
CA PRO A 232 15.36 -24.49 22.26
C PRO A 232 16.38 -23.38 21.98
N CYS A 233 17.58 -23.51 22.55
CA CYS A 233 18.68 -22.66 22.13
C CYS A 233 18.86 -22.87 20.63
N PRO A 234 18.86 -21.79 19.81
CA PRO A 234 19.30 -21.93 18.44
C PRO A 234 20.74 -22.42 18.50
N GLY A 235 20.94 -23.66 18.04
CA GLY A 235 22.25 -24.30 17.94
C GLY A 235 23.15 -23.60 16.92
#